data_AF-K4H9N6-F1
#
_entry.id   AF-K4H9N6-F1
#
_cell.length_a   1.000
_cell.length_b   1.000
_cell.length_c   1.000
_cell.angle_alpha   90.00
_cell.angle_beta   90.00
_cell.angle_gamma   90.00
#
_symmetry.space_group_name_H-M   'P 1'
#
loop_
_entity.id
_entity.type
_entity.pdbx_description
1 polymer ?
#
loop_
_entity_poly.entity_id
_entity_poly.type
_entity_poly.pdbx_seq_one_letter_code
_entity_poly.pdbx_strand_id
1 'polypeptide(L)'
;DDVETDAVAPGENLKIRLKGIEEEEILPGFILCDPNNLCHSGRTFDAQIVIIEHKSIICPGYNAVLHIHTCIEEVEITALICLVDKKSGEKSKTRPRFVKQDQVCIARLRTAGTICLETFKEFPQMGRFTLRD
;
A
#
# COMPACT_ATOMS: atom_id res chain seq x y z
N ASP A 1 13.29 12.18 26.45
CA ASP A 1 14.74 11.98 26.34
C ASP A 1 15.01 10.73 25.54
N ASP A 2 15.91 10.82 24.58
CA ASP A 2 16.35 9.67 23.81
C ASP A 2 17.27 8.83 24.71
N VAL A 3 16.93 7.55 24.93
CA VAL A 3 17.73 6.62 25.74
C VAL A 3 18.38 5.62 24.78
N GLU A 4 19.69 5.48 24.88
CA GLU A 4 20.44 4.49 24.11
C GLU A 4 20.31 3.10 24.77
N THR A 5 19.98 2.09 23.98
CA THR A 5 19.84 0.70 24.41
C THR A 5 20.46 -0.25 23.39
N ASP A 6 20.99 -1.38 23.86
CA ASP A 6 21.60 -2.40 22.99
C ASP A 6 20.58 -3.28 22.26
N ALA A 7 19.34 -3.33 22.77
CA ALA A 7 18.26 -4.13 22.21
C ALA A 7 16.91 -3.44 22.45
N VAL A 8 15.96 -3.74 21.59
CA VAL A 8 14.60 -3.18 21.65
C VAL A 8 13.58 -4.18 21.11
N ALA A 9 12.35 -4.08 21.61
CA ALA A 9 11.22 -4.89 21.14
C ALA A 9 10.40 -4.13 20.08
N PRO A 10 9.57 -4.82 19.27
CA PRO A 10 8.67 -4.15 18.33
C PRO A 10 7.67 -3.21 19.02
N GLY A 11 7.33 -2.10 18.35
CA GLY A 11 6.32 -1.14 18.82
C GLY A 11 6.88 0.19 19.33
N GLU A 12 8.20 0.34 19.38
CA GLU A 12 8.88 1.58 19.76
C GLU A 12 9.25 2.44 18.54
N ASN A 13 9.34 3.76 18.74
CA ASN A 13 9.88 4.68 17.74
C ASN A 13 11.40 4.79 17.94
N LEU A 14 12.16 4.39 16.92
CA LEU A 14 13.60 4.20 17.03
C LEU A 14 14.38 5.22 16.20
N LYS A 15 15.58 5.56 16.70
CA LYS A 15 16.64 6.18 15.91
C LYS A 15 17.77 5.16 15.82
N ILE A 16 18.00 4.63 14.62
CA ILE A 16 19.00 3.57 14.39
C ILE A 16 20.15 4.15 13.58
N ARG A 17 21.38 3.89 14.03
CA ARG A 17 22.59 4.22 13.26
C ARG A 17 23.02 2.99 12.46
N LEU A 18 23.10 3.12 11.15
CA LEU A 18 23.56 2.07 10.23
C LEU A 18 25.01 2.34 9.82
N LYS A 19 25.73 1.28 9.45
CA LYS A 19 27.11 1.35 8.93
C LYS A 19 27.17 0.72 7.54
N GLY A 20 27.88 1.37 6.62
CA GLY A 20 28.12 0.85 5.26
C GLY A 20 27.03 1.17 4.25
N ILE A 21 26.17 2.13 4.54
CA ILE A 21 25.15 2.68 3.63
C ILE A 21 25.23 4.21 3.76
N GLU A 22 25.14 4.91 2.64
CA GLU A 22 25.12 6.37 2.61
C GLU A 22 23.67 6.90 2.68
N GLU A 23 23.48 8.10 3.23
CA GLU A 23 22.15 8.70 3.40
C GLU A 23 21.43 8.91 2.05
N GLU A 24 22.18 9.14 0.99
CA GLU A 24 21.67 9.35 -0.38
C GLU A 24 21.10 8.07 -1.01
N GLU A 25 21.44 6.90 -0.46
CA GLU A 25 20.98 5.59 -0.96
C GLU A 25 19.65 5.14 -0.34
N ILE A 26 19.14 5.87 0.66
CA ILE A 26 17.90 5.53 1.36
C ILE A 26 16.82 6.57 1.10
N LEU A 27 15.60 6.09 0.87
CA LEU A 27 14.43 6.94 0.67
C LEU A 27 13.35 6.60 1.69
N PRO A 28 12.52 7.58 2.09
CA PRO A 28 11.31 7.31 2.86
C PRO A 28 10.46 6.24 2.15
N GLY A 29 10.00 5.24 2.90
CA GLY A 29 9.31 4.07 2.35
C GLY A 29 10.18 2.83 2.15
N PHE A 30 11.52 2.95 2.28
CA PHE A 30 12.39 1.78 2.37
C PHE A 30 12.27 1.14 3.76
N ILE A 31 12.43 -0.18 3.81
CA ILE A 31 12.15 -1.00 4.99
C ILE A 31 13.36 -1.87 5.31
N LEU A 32 13.78 -1.87 6.57
CA LEU A 32 14.75 -2.83 7.07
C LEU A 32 14.08 -4.19 7.27
N CYS A 33 14.69 -5.25 6.75
CA CYS A 33 14.15 -6.61 6.81
C CYS A 33 15.14 -7.58 7.47
N ASP A 34 14.62 -8.72 7.92
CA ASP A 34 15.48 -9.86 8.26
C ASP A 34 16.17 -10.36 6.99
N PRO A 35 17.50 -10.64 7.02
CA PRO A 35 18.23 -11.06 5.84
C PRO A 35 17.78 -12.41 5.25
N ASN A 36 17.11 -13.25 6.05
CA ASN A 36 16.58 -14.54 5.62
C ASN A 36 15.09 -14.48 5.24
N ASN A 37 14.42 -13.37 5.54
CA ASN A 37 13.01 -13.16 5.26
C ASN A 37 12.76 -11.72 4.81
N LEU A 38 13.10 -11.47 3.55
CA LEU A 38 12.98 -10.16 2.92
C LEU A 38 11.52 -9.80 2.64
N CYS A 39 11.19 -8.51 2.76
CA CYS A 39 9.90 -8.00 2.34
C CYS A 39 9.73 -8.08 0.81
N HIS A 40 8.51 -8.36 0.36
CA HIS A 40 8.18 -8.29 -1.05
C HIS A 40 8.23 -6.85 -1.57
N SER A 41 8.71 -6.68 -2.79
CA SER A 41 8.71 -5.41 -3.50
C SER A 41 8.13 -5.57 -4.89
N GLY A 42 7.51 -4.50 -5.39
CA GLY A 42 6.89 -4.53 -6.70
C GLY A 42 6.28 -3.21 -7.10
N ARG A 43 5.78 -3.19 -8.34
CA ARG A 43 5.11 -2.02 -8.93
C ARG A 43 3.66 -2.25 -9.24
N THR A 44 3.19 -3.50 -9.24
CA THR A 44 1.83 -3.84 -9.65
C THR A 44 1.27 -4.86 -8.68
N PHE A 45 0.09 -4.55 -8.15
CA PHE A 45 -0.58 -5.39 -7.17
C PHE A 45 -2.10 -5.26 -7.31
N ASP A 46 -2.80 -6.32 -6.91
CA ASP A 46 -4.25 -6.33 -6.83
C ASP A 46 -4.65 -6.08 -5.37
N ALA A 47 -5.58 -5.15 -5.16
CA ALA A 47 -6.05 -4.80 -3.82
C ALA A 47 -7.56 -4.60 -3.79
N GLN A 48 -8.14 -4.87 -2.63
CA GLN A 48 -9.51 -4.48 -2.32
C GLN A 48 -9.52 -3.03 -1.82
N ILE A 49 -10.23 -2.16 -2.52
CA ILE A 49 -10.38 -0.75 -2.17
C ILE A 49 -11.83 -0.44 -1.85
N VAL A 50 -12.05 0.43 -0.86
CA VAL A 50 -13.35 1.02 -0.53
C VAL A 50 -13.28 2.50 -0.86
N ILE A 51 -14.23 2.98 -1.67
CA ILE A 51 -14.31 4.40 -2.01
C ILE A 51 -15.12 5.08 -0.92
N ILE A 52 -14.45 5.87 -0.08
CA ILE A 52 -15.09 6.55 1.06
C ILE A 52 -15.70 7.87 0.60
N GLU A 53 -14.90 8.73 -0.02
CA GLU A 53 -15.31 10.05 -0.47
C GLU A 53 -14.68 10.36 -1.82
N HIS A 54 -15.51 10.53 -2.85
CA HIS A 54 -15.08 10.98 -4.17
C HIS A 54 -16.31 11.42 -4.97
N LYS A 55 -16.36 12.69 -5.41
CA LYS A 55 -17.55 13.28 -6.04
C LYS A 55 -17.89 12.69 -7.42
N SER A 56 -16.88 12.19 -8.13
CA SER A 56 -17.01 11.64 -9.48
C SER A 56 -16.90 10.12 -9.48
N ILE A 57 -16.89 9.52 -10.66
CA ILE A 57 -16.64 8.08 -10.82
C ILE A 57 -15.14 7.83 -10.96
N ILE A 58 -14.68 6.66 -10.53
CA ILE A 58 -13.32 6.18 -10.75
C ILE A 58 -13.35 5.12 -11.85
N CYS A 59 -12.54 5.31 -12.88
CA CYS A 59 -12.42 4.42 -14.03
C CYS A 59 -11.00 3.83 -14.12
N PRO A 60 -10.77 2.74 -14.88
CA PRO A 60 -9.42 2.36 -15.27
C PRO A 60 -8.67 3.55 -15.90
N GLY A 61 -7.41 3.75 -15.51
CA GLY A 61 -6.59 4.92 -15.85
C GLY A 61 -6.69 6.08 -14.85
N TYR A 62 -7.46 5.95 -13.77
CA TYR A 62 -7.51 6.96 -12.71
C TYR A 62 -6.18 7.02 -11.96
N ASN A 63 -5.61 8.22 -11.82
CA ASN A 63 -4.38 8.47 -11.08
C ASN A 63 -4.69 8.99 -9.68
N ALA A 64 -3.81 8.66 -8.74
CA ALA A 64 -3.88 9.08 -7.35
C ALA A 64 -2.48 9.06 -6.73
N VAL A 65 -2.39 9.52 -5.48
CA VAL A 65 -1.25 9.33 -4.59
C VAL A 65 -1.55 8.18 -3.63
N LEU A 66 -0.68 7.16 -3.65
CA LEU A 66 -0.68 6.04 -2.73
C LEU A 66 0.12 6.40 -1.48
N HIS A 67 -0.50 6.28 -0.32
CA HIS A 67 0.19 6.29 0.98
C HIS A 67 0.14 4.89 1.58
N ILE A 68 1.29 4.27 1.75
CA ILE A 68 1.46 2.95 2.37
C ILE A 68 2.63 3.06 3.34
N HIS A 69 2.42 2.72 4.62
CA HIS A 69 3.40 2.94 5.71
C HIS A 69 4.01 4.36 5.70
N THR A 70 5.30 4.50 5.36
CA THR A 70 6.02 5.77 5.20
C THR A 70 6.27 6.12 3.73
N CYS A 71 5.96 5.21 2.80
CA CYS A 71 6.05 5.44 1.36
C CYS A 71 4.87 6.28 0.85
N ILE A 72 5.19 7.26 0.00
CA ILE A 72 4.24 8.08 -0.73
C ILE A 72 4.65 8.02 -2.19
N GLU A 73 3.76 7.52 -3.05
CA GLU A 73 4.10 7.23 -4.45
C GLU A 73 2.90 7.50 -5.36
N GLU A 74 3.14 7.98 -6.58
CA GLU A 74 2.09 8.11 -7.58
C GLU A 74 1.61 6.72 -8.03
N VAL A 75 0.29 6.56 -8.19
CA VAL A 75 -0.34 5.29 -8.55
C VAL A 75 -1.46 5.48 -9.55
N GLU A 76 -1.54 4.53 -10.48
CA GLU A 76 -2.62 4.42 -11.45
C GLU A 76 -3.46 3.18 -11.18
N ILE A 77 -4.79 3.32 -11.17
CA ILE A 77 -5.72 2.19 -11.18
C ILE A 77 -5.84 1.67 -12.62
N THR A 78 -5.01 0.70 -12.97
CA THR A 78 -4.93 0.17 -14.34
C THR A 78 -6.15 -0.67 -14.75
N ALA A 79 -6.81 -1.35 -13.80
CA ALA A 79 -7.99 -2.16 -14.08
C ALA A 79 -8.90 -2.30 -12.87
N LEU A 80 -10.21 -2.34 -13.10
CA LEU A 80 -11.20 -2.76 -12.11
C LEU A 80 -11.55 -4.22 -12.38
N ILE A 81 -11.34 -5.08 -11.38
CA ILE A 81 -11.46 -6.55 -11.54
C ILE A 81 -12.90 -6.98 -11.25
N CYS A 82 -13.42 -6.64 -10.08
CA CYS A 82 -14.81 -6.92 -9.72
C CYS A 82 -15.29 -5.98 -8.62
N LEU A 83 -16.61 -5.79 -8.53
CA LEU A 83 -17.24 -5.21 -7.35
C LEU A 83 -17.33 -6.25 -6.24
N VAL A 84 -17.30 -5.81 -4.99
CA VAL A 84 -17.49 -6.63 -3.80
C VAL A 84 -18.65 -6.07 -2.99
N ASP A 85 -19.62 -6.91 -2.64
CA ASP A 85 -20.70 -6.49 -1.75
C ASP A 85 -20.17 -6.26 -0.32
N LYS A 86 -20.46 -5.09 0.25
CA LYS A 86 -19.96 -4.70 1.58
C LYS A 86 -20.48 -5.60 2.72
N LYS A 87 -21.65 -6.23 2.57
CA LYS A 87 -22.30 -7.01 3.62
C LYS A 87 -21.99 -8.50 3.49
N SER A 88 -22.08 -9.05 2.29
CA SER A 88 -21.87 -10.49 2.05
C SER A 88 -20.43 -10.84 1.68
N GLY A 89 -19.63 -9.87 1.22
CA GLY A 89 -18.30 -10.11 0.67
C GLY A 89 -18.30 -10.80 -0.70
N GLU A 90 -19.48 -10.96 -1.32
CA GLU A 90 -19.61 -11.64 -2.61
C GLU A 90 -19.01 -10.79 -3.75
N LYS A 91 -18.26 -11.44 -4.64
CA LYS A 91 -17.63 -10.81 -5.79
C LYS A 91 -18.57 -10.86 -6.99
N SER A 92 -18.77 -9.72 -7.65
CA SER A 92 -19.46 -9.67 -8.93
C SER A 92 -18.72 -10.52 -9.97
N LYS A 93 -19.48 -11.25 -10.80
CA LYS A 93 -18.94 -12.05 -11.92
C LYS A 93 -18.54 -11.18 -13.12
N THR A 94 -19.00 -9.93 -13.18
CA THR A 94 -18.74 -9.02 -14.28
C THR A 94 -17.70 -7.96 -13.89
N ARG A 95 -16.84 -7.61 -14.85
CA ARG A 95 -15.88 -6.50 -14.68
C ARG A 95 -16.64 -5.17 -14.75
N PRO A 96 -16.57 -4.32 -13.71
CA PRO A 96 -17.20 -3.01 -13.74
C PRO A 96 -16.42 -2.05 -14.65
N ARG A 97 -17.13 -1.13 -15.30
CA ARG A 97 -16.50 -0.06 -16.10
C ARG A 97 -16.00 1.10 -15.25
N PHE A 98 -16.64 1.31 -14.10
CA PHE A 98 -16.31 2.37 -13.14
C PHE A 98 -16.76 1.94 -11.73
N VAL A 99 -16.26 2.62 -10.71
CA VAL A 99 -16.76 2.56 -9.33
C VAL A 99 -17.16 3.94 -8.82
N LYS A 100 -18.12 3.99 -7.90
CA LYS A 100 -18.64 5.21 -7.28
C LYS A 100 -18.34 5.23 -5.79
N GLN A 101 -18.60 6.39 -5.17
CA GLN A 101 -18.61 6.52 -3.72
C GLN A 101 -19.41 5.39 -3.06
N ASP A 102 -18.93 4.95 -1.90
CA ASP A 102 -19.49 3.87 -1.09
C ASP A 102 -19.48 2.47 -1.71
N GLN A 103 -18.78 2.26 -2.82
CA GLN A 103 -18.57 0.93 -3.37
C GLN A 103 -17.24 0.33 -2.91
N VAL A 104 -17.21 -1.00 -2.84
CA VAL A 104 -15.97 -1.78 -2.66
C VAL A 104 -15.69 -2.51 -3.97
N CYS A 105 -14.43 -2.53 -4.37
CA CYS A 105 -14.00 -3.29 -5.53
C CYS A 105 -12.62 -3.89 -5.31
N ILE A 106 -12.30 -4.90 -6.10
CA ILE A 106 -10.93 -5.34 -6.30
C ILE A 106 -10.42 -4.64 -7.56
N ALA A 107 -9.28 -3.97 -7.43
CA ALA A 107 -8.64 -3.22 -8.50
C ALA A 107 -7.17 -3.62 -8.63
N ARG A 108 -6.62 -3.46 -9.83
CA ARG A 108 -5.19 -3.58 -10.11
C ARG A 108 -4.56 -2.19 -10.14
N LEU A 109 -3.59 -1.98 -9.27
CA LEU A 109 -2.86 -0.73 -9.15
C LEU A 109 -1.46 -0.87 -9.72
N ARG A 110 -0.93 0.20 -10.30
CA ARG A 110 0.45 0.31 -10.74
C ARG A 110 1.08 1.59 -10.22
N THR A 111 2.18 1.47 -9.49
CA THR A 111 2.94 2.61 -8.98
C THR A 111 3.98 3.10 -9.97
N ALA A 112 4.34 4.39 -9.89
CA ALA A 112 5.40 4.98 -10.70
C ALA A 112 6.76 4.34 -10.37
N GLY A 113 7.17 4.34 -9.09
CA GLY A 113 8.35 3.62 -8.58
C GLY A 113 8.07 2.21 -8.06
N THR A 114 9.14 1.48 -7.76
CA THR A 114 9.08 0.20 -7.02
C THR A 114 8.91 0.50 -5.53
N ILE A 115 7.92 -0.14 -4.92
CA ILE A 115 7.61 0.03 -3.50
C ILE A 115 7.68 -1.30 -2.75
N CYS A 116 7.86 -1.25 -1.43
CA CYS A 116 7.74 -2.40 -0.54
C CYS A 116 6.28 -2.58 -0.11
N LEU A 117 5.74 -3.80 -0.27
CA LEU A 117 4.35 -4.13 0.04
C LEU A 117 4.22 -5.57 0.51
N GLU A 118 3.32 -5.82 1.45
CA GLU A 118 2.96 -7.17 1.89
C GLU A 118 1.47 -7.41 1.75
N THR A 119 1.08 -8.68 1.67
CA THR A 119 -0.34 -9.02 1.71
C THR A 119 -0.91 -8.70 3.09
N PHE A 120 -2.14 -8.16 3.12
CA PHE A 120 -2.82 -7.85 4.39
C PHE A 120 -2.95 -9.08 5.30
N LYS A 121 -3.05 -10.28 4.72
CA LYS A 121 -3.17 -11.53 5.47
C LYS A 121 -1.90 -11.87 6.24
N GLU A 122 -0.74 -11.60 5.65
CA GLU A 122 0.57 -11.90 6.24
C GLU A 122 1.01 -10.79 7.20
N PHE A 123 0.87 -9.53 6.78
CA PHE A 123 1.32 -8.38 7.58
C PHE A 123 0.33 -7.20 7.49
N PRO A 124 -0.68 -7.14 8.38
CA PRO A 124 -1.76 -6.15 8.31
C PRO A 124 -1.33 -4.68 8.36
N GLN A 125 -0.20 -4.37 9.00
CA GLN A 125 0.33 -3.01 9.10
C GLN A 125 0.98 -2.55 7.79
N MET A 126 1.48 -3.50 7.00
CA MET A 126 2.13 -3.28 5.70
C MET A 126 1.16 -3.39 4.53
N GLY A 127 0.09 -4.17 4.67
CA GLY A 127 -0.93 -4.33 3.61
C GLY A 127 -2.03 -3.27 3.61
N ARG A 128 -2.02 -2.31 4.55
CA ARG A 128 -2.97 -1.19 4.59
C ARG A 128 -2.37 0.01 3.88
N PHE A 129 -3.18 0.64 3.03
CA PHE A 129 -2.82 1.87 2.33
C PHE A 129 -4.03 2.78 2.22
N THR A 130 -3.77 4.03 1.83
CA THR A 130 -4.82 4.99 1.44
C THR A 130 -4.50 5.56 0.07
N LEU A 131 -5.53 5.85 -0.70
CA LEU A 131 -5.43 6.60 -1.95
C LEU A 131 -5.95 8.00 -1.69
N ARG A 132 -5.22 8.99 -2.20
CA ARG A 132 -5.61 10.41 -2.16
C ARG A 132 -5.49 11.00 -3.55
N ASP A 133 -6.38 11.93 -3.87
CA ASP A 133 -6.24 12.84 -5.00
C ASP A 133 -5.63 14.16 -4.48
#